data_AF-A0A961D0W9-F1
#
_entry.id   AF-A0A961D0W9-F1
#
_cell.length_a   1.000
_cell.length_b   1.000
_cell.length_c   1.000
_cell.angle_alpha   90.00
_cell.angle_beta   90.00
_cell.angle_gamma   90.00
#
_symmetry.space_group_name_H-M   'P 1'
#
loop_
_entity.id
_entity.type
_entity.pdbx_description
1 polymer ?
#
loop_
_entity_poly.entity_id
_entity_poly.type
_entity_poly.pdbx_seq_one_letter_code
_entity_poly.pdbx_strand_id
1 'polypeptide(L)'
;MRHTTGPGRTALSVAVAALFSLLVGACGEDQHPWCAELESVVQLDELASSMASGDTEAAAGEVEHFSEVAAEAPGEIRAEMQAVAEALDQVVEVALTGADAAPDDLELRREALNDELGRVTDDVATVSSWAETECGVRLT
;
A
#
# COMPACT_ATOMS: atom_id res chain seq x y z
N MET A 1 61.80 -31.05 19.69
CA MET A 1 60.81 -29.99 19.46
C MET A 1 59.93 -30.43 18.29
N ARG A 2 58.60 -30.36 18.47
CA ARG A 2 57.57 -30.92 17.58
C ARG A 2 57.21 -29.96 16.43
N HIS A 3 56.65 -30.55 15.36
CA HIS A 3 55.66 -30.06 14.38
C HIS A 3 56.09 -30.30 12.92
N THR A 4 55.77 -31.47 12.35
CA THR A 4 54.53 -31.80 11.57
C THR A 4 54.46 -31.08 10.23
N THR A 5 55.06 -31.69 9.20
CA THR A 5 54.80 -31.44 7.78
C THR A 5 53.57 -32.23 7.37
N GLY A 6 52.48 -31.55 7.05
CA GLY A 6 51.27 -32.17 6.49
C GLY A 6 50.80 -31.38 5.27
N PRO A 7 50.87 -31.94 4.05
CA PRO A 7 50.25 -31.33 2.88
C PRO A 7 48.72 -31.43 3.02
N GLY A 8 48.09 -30.26 3.10
CA GLY A 8 46.65 -30.14 3.22
C GLY A 8 45.93 -30.53 1.93
N ARG A 9 45.20 -31.65 2.03
CA ARG A 9 43.79 -31.82 1.63
C ARG A 9 43.45 -31.70 0.14
N THR A 10 43.31 -32.89 -0.43
CA THR A 10 42.35 -33.32 -1.45
C THR A 10 41.04 -32.51 -1.55
N ALA A 11 40.74 -32.15 -2.81
CA ALA A 11 39.47 -32.26 -3.54
C ALA A 11 38.14 -32.01 -2.82
N LEU A 12 37.39 -31.02 -3.30
CA LEU A 12 35.95 -31.17 -3.52
C LEU A 12 35.47 -30.14 -4.55
N SER A 13 35.17 -30.62 -5.76
CA SER A 13 34.32 -29.95 -6.72
C SER A 13 32.89 -29.92 -6.16
N VAL A 14 32.27 -28.75 -6.02
CA VAL A 14 30.82 -28.63 -5.93
C VAL A 14 30.39 -27.49 -6.83
N ALA A 15 29.54 -27.83 -7.78
CA ALA A 15 28.93 -26.95 -8.75
C ALA A 15 28.16 -25.83 -8.05
N VAL A 16 28.59 -24.58 -8.21
CA VAL A 16 27.75 -23.41 -7.95
C VAL A 16 27.01 -23.10 -9.25
N ALA A 17 26.12 -24.01 -9.61
CA ALA A 17 25.21 -23.91 -10.75
C ALA A 17 23.81 -24.34 -10.28
N ALA A 18 23.31 -23.75 -9.19
CA ALA A 18 21.96 -24.00 -8.68
C ALA A 18 21.48 -22.99 -7.61
N LEU A 19 21.91 -21.71 -7.64
CA LEU A 19 21.39 -20.70 -6.70
C LEU A 19 20.72 -19.51 -7.39
N PHE A 20 20.54 -19.57 -8.71
CA PHE A 20 19.89 -18.51 -9.50
C PHE A 20 18.51 -18.93 -10.06
N SER A 21 17.86 -19.91 -9.43
CA SER A 21 16.57 -20.46 -9.86
C SER A 21 15.45 -20.34 -8.82
N LEU A 22 15.60 -19.46 -7.82
CA LEU A 22 14.56 -19.21 -6.80
C LEU A 22 14.01 -17.77 -6.80
N LEU A 23 14.34 -16.94 -7.80
CA LEU A 23 13.83 -15.56 -7.90
C LEU A 23 12.93 -15.32 -9.13
N VAL A 24 12.54 -16.38 -9.84
CA VAL A 24 11.65 -16.27 -11.01
C VAL A 24 10.64 -17.42 -10.96
N GLY A 25 9.63 -17.29 -10.10
CA GLY A 25 8.53 -18.26 -10.04
C GLY A 25 7.74 -18.20 -8.73
N ALA A 26 6.95 -17.15 -8.53
CA ALA A 26 5.77 -17.17 -7.66
C ALA A 26 4.89 -15.92 -7.88
N CYS A 27 4.55 -15.60 -9.12
CA CYS A 27 3.28 -14.92 -9.36
C CYS A 27 2.21 -16.01 -9.45
N GLY A 28 1.39 -16.13 -8.41
CA GLY A 28 0.15 -16.92 -8.43
C GLY A 28 0.28 -18.35 -7.90
N GLU A 29 0.21 -18.52 -6.58
CA GLU A 29 -0.57 -19.60 -5.93
C GLU A 29 -0.62 -19.45 -4.39
N ASP A 30 0.19 -18.56 -3.81
CA ASP A 30 0.17 -18.20 -2.37
C ASP A 30 0.02 -16.67 -2.14
N GLN A 31 -0.61 -15.93 -3.05
CA GLN A 31 -0.86 -14.50 -2.82
C GLN A 31 -1.88 -14.36 -1.68
N HIS A 32 -1.58 -13.51 -0.69
CA HIS A 32 -2.47 -13.28 0.45
C HIS A 32 -3.86 -12.90 -0.07
N PRO A 33 -4.98 -13.46 0.43
CA PRO A 33 -6.31 -13.21 -0.13
C PRO A 33 -6.69 -11.73 -0.16
N TRP A 34 -6.17 -10.97 0.82
CA TRP A 34 -6.29 -9.52 0.86
C TRP A 34 -5.62 -8.78 -0.32
N CYS A 35 -4.61 -9.35 -0.98
CA CYS A 35 -3.97 -8.73 -2.15
C CYS A 35 -4.93 -8.61 -3.34
N ALA A 36 -5.83 -9.57 -3.53
CA ALA A 36 -6.85 -9.51 -4.57
C ALA A 36 -7.88 -8.40 -4.28
N GLU A 37 -8.21 -8.20 -3.02
CA GLU A 37 -9.09 -7.11 -2.56
C GLU A 37 -8.37 -5.75 -2.63
N LEU A 38 -7.07 -5.69 -2.35
CA LEU A 38 -6.29 -4.47 -2.52
C LEU A 38 -6.26 -4.04 -4.00
N GLU A 39 -6.06 -4.96 -4.94
CA GLU A 39 -6.09 -4.63 -6.37
C GLU A 39 -7.44 -4.08 -6.84
N SER A 40 -8.55 -4.45 -6.20
CA SER A 40 -9.87 -3.95 -6.59
C SER A 40 -10.07 -2.48 -6.19
N VAL A 41 -9.61 -2.08 -4.99
CA VAL A 41 -9.83 -0.74 -4.41
C VAL A 41 -8.72 0.28 -4.71
N VAL A 42 -7.57 -0.15 -5.22
CA VAL A 42 -6.46 0.75 -5.58
C VAL A 42 -6.73 1.53 -6.87
N GLN A 43 -7.82 1.24 -7.56
CA GLN A 43 -8.31 2.01 -8.70
C GLN A 43 -8.93 3.35 -8.25
N LEU A 44 -8.10 4.20 -7.63
CA LEU A 44 -8.45 5.58 -7.24
C LEU A 44 -8.96 6.44 -8.42
N ASP A 45 -8.80 5.97 -9.66
CA ASP A 45 -9.43 6.52 -10.86
C ASP A 45 -10.97 6.56 -10.78
N GLU A 46 -11.64 5.55 -10.20
CA GLU A 46 -13.10 5.55 -10.05
C GLU A 46 -13.56 6.58 -9.00
N LEU A 47 -12.84 6.70 -7.88
CA LEU A 47 -13.05 7.75 -6.89
C LEU A 47 -12.83 9.14 -7.51
N ALA A 48 -11.72 9.33 -8.21
CA ALA A 48 -11.39 10.59 -8.87
C ALA A 48 -12.43 10.97 -9.94
N SER A 49 -12.93 10.00 -10.71
CA SER A 49 -13.99 10.19 -11.69
C SER A 49 -15.32 10.58 -11.03
N SER A 50 -15.68 9.93 -9.93
CA SER A 50 -16.89 10.23 -9.15
C SER A 50 -16.84 11.65 -8.58
N MET A 51 -15.70 12.03 -7.97
CA MET A 51 -15.48 13.41 -7.51
C MET A 51 -15.50 14.43 -8.65
N ALA A 52 -14.88 14.13 -9.79
CA ALA A 52 -14.85 15.04 -10.95
C ALA A 52 -16.22 15.23 -11.60
N SER A 53 -17.08 14.21 -11.55
CA SER A 53 -18.46 14.27 -12.05
C SER A 53 -19.44 14.88 -11.04
N GLY A 54 -19.02 15.08 -9.79
CA GLY A 54 -19.85 15.58 -8.70
C GLY A 54 -20.83 14.53 -8.16
N ASP A 55 -20.57 13.24 -8.43
CA ASP A 55 -21.38 12.14 -7.93
C ASP A 55 -20.94 11.79 -6.50
N THR A 56 -21.60 12.43 -5.55
CA THR A 56 -21.25 12.38 -4.13
C THR A 56 -21.57 11.03 -3.50
N GLU A 57 -22.60 10.34 -4.00
CA GLU A 57 -23.02 9.02 -3.51
C GLU A 57 -22.04 7.95 -3.99
N ALA A 58 -21.61 8.03 -5.26
CA ALA A 58 -20.58 7.15 -5.79
C ALA A 58 -19.23 7.34 -5.08
N ALA A 59 -18.81 8.58 -4.84
CA ALA A 59 -17.57 8.87 -4.14
C ALA A 59 -17.57 8.36 -2.68
N ALA A 60 -18.69 8.53 -1.97
CA ALA A 60 -18.82 8.01 -0.60
C ALA A 60 -18.82 6.47 -0.57
N GLY A 61 -19.50 5.82 -1.52
CA GLY A 61 -19.50 4.36 -1.62
C GLY A 61 -18.12 3.76 -1.89
N GLU A 62 -17.30 4.44 -2.70
CA GLU A 62 -15.93 4.01 -2.99
C GLU A 62 -15.01 4.12 -1.76
N VAL A 63 -15.16 5.19 -0.97
CA VAL A 63 -14.44 5.34 0.31
C VAL A 63 -14.89 4.32 1.35
N GLU A 64 -16.19 4.01 1.40
CA GLU A 64 -16.72 2.97 2.29
C GLU A 64 -16.12 1.59 1.94
N HIS A 65 -16.10 1.24 0.65
CA HIS A 65 -15.45 0.02 0.17
C HIS A 65 -13.96 -0.01 0.54
N PHE A 66 -13.22 1.08 0.28
CA PHE A 66 -11.81 1.17 0.66
C PHE A 66 -11.61 0.96 2.17
N SER A 67 -12.49 1.51 3.00
CA SER A 67 -12.45 1.38 4.46
C SER A 67 -12.70 -0.05 4.93
N GLU A 68 -13.58 -0.80 4.26
CA GLU A 68 -13.81 -2.23 4.51
C GLU A 68 -12.53 -3.04 4.24
N VAL A 69 -11.89 -2.82 3.08
CA VAL A 69 -10.63 -3.47 2.72
C VAL A 69 -9.52 -3.08 3.69
N ALA A 70 -9.44 -1.83 4.10
CA ALA A 70 -8.49 -1.37 5.11
C ALA A 70 -8.67 -2.07 6.47
N ALA A 71 -9.90 -2.36 6.88
CA ALA A 71 -10.19 -3.07 8.12
C ALA A 71 -9.72 -4.54 8.08
N GLU A 72 -9.78 -5.17 6.91
CA GLU A 72 -9.35 -6.55 6.69
C GLU A 72 -7.84 -6.69 6.43
N ALA A 73 -7.12 -5.57 6.37
CA ALA A 73 -5.69 -5.54 6.11
C ALA A 73 -4.87 -6.40 7.08
N PRO A 74 -3.74 -6.97 6.63
CA PRO A 74 -2.76 -7.64 7.48
C PRO A 74 -2.35 -6.76 8.66
N GLY A 75 -2.15 -7.37 9.83
CA GLY A 75 -1.88 -6.61 11.07
C GLY A 75 -0.63 -5.74 11.02
N GLU A 76 0.28 -5.98 10.08
CA GLU A 76 1.51 -5.23 9.85
C GLU A 76 1.29 -3.87 9.18
N ILE A 77 0.21 -3.72 8.40
CA ILE A 77 -0.13 -2.52 7.64
C ILE A 77 -1.55 -2.00 7.92
N ARG A 78 -2.28 -2.63 8.84
CA ARG A 78 -3.68 -2.29 9.12
C ARG A 78 -3.84 -0.86 9.63
N ALA A 79 -2.91 -0.39 10.45
CA ALA A 79 -2.99 0.97 10.98
C ALA A 79 -2.79 2.00 9.86
N GLU A 80 -1.81 1.75 8.99
CA GLU A 80 -1.47 2.59 7.85
C GLU A 80 -2.60 2.59 6.82
N MET A 81 -3.18 1.43 6.49
CA MET A 81 -4.36 1.34 5.62
C MET A 81 -5.57 2.09 6.18
N GLN A 82 -5.80 2.02 7.50
CA GLN A 82 -6.87 2.76 8.16
C GLN A 82 -6.64 4.27 8.12
N ALA A 83 -5.40 4.72 8.29
CA ALA A 83 -5.04 6.14 8.17
C ALA A 83 -5.27 6.64 6.74
N VAL A 84 -4.93 5.86 5.72
CA VAL A 84 -5.23 6.19 4.31
C VAL A 84 -6.74 6.28 4.07
N ALA A 85 -7.53 5.35 4.61
CA ALA A 85 -8.98 5.36 4.47
C ALA A 85 -9.62 6.61 5.13
N GLU A 86 -9.18 6.95 6.34
CA GLU A 86 -9.63 8.14 7.07
C GLU A 86 -9.29 9.43 6.32
N ALA A 87 -8.14 9.48 5.67
CA ALA A 87 -7.75 10.64 4.86
C ALA A 87 -8.58 10.76 3.58
N LEU A 88 -8.90 9.65 2.90
CA LEU A 88 -9.77 9.65 1.73
C LEU A 88 -11.18 10.13 2.10
N ASP A 89 -11.71 9.70 3.24
CA ASP A 89 -12.99 10.18 3.77
C ASP A 89 -12.98 11.69 4.01
N GLN A 90 -11.92 12.23 4.62
CA GLN A 90 -11.76 13.67 4.81
C GLN A 90 -11.63 14.44 3.48
N VAL A 91 -10.91 13.92 2.49
CA VAL A 91 -10.81 14.53 1.15
C VAL A 91 -12.20 14.62 0.53
N VAL A 92 -12.96 13.52 0.54
CA VAL A 92 -14.32 13.49 0.01
C VAL A 92 -15.21 14.45 0.80
N GLU A 93 -15.20 14.42 2.13
CA GLU A 93 -16.00 15.32 2.96
C GLU A 93 -15.72 16.80 2.61
N VAL A 94 -14.46 17.19 2.48
CA VAL A 94 -14.07 18.57 2.11
C VAL A 94 -14.49 18.90 0.68
N ALA A 95 -14.34 17.98 -0.26
CA ALA A 95 -14.78 18.17 -1.64
C ALA A 95 -16.31 18.35 -1.75
N LEU A 96 -17.06 17.59 -0.94
CA LEU A 96 -18.52 17.61 -0.93
C LEU A 96 -19.09 18.80 -0.17
N THR A 97 -18.53 19.14 0.99
CA THR A 97 -19.00 20.26 1.82
C THR A 97 -18.49 21.61 1.35
N GLY A 98 -17.45 21.63 0.51
CA GLY A 98 -16.84 22.87 0.02
C GLY A 98 -17.74 23.76 -0.82
N ALA A 99 -18.85 23.23 -1.34
CA ALA A 99 -19.85 24.01 -2.08
C ALA A 99 -20.74 24.89 -1.18
N ASP A 100 -20.95 24.49 0.09
CA ASP A 100 -21.85 25.14 1.04
C ASP A 100 -21.12 25.76 2.25
N ALA A 101 -19.82 25.52 2.41
CA ALA A 101 -19.03 26.02 3.53
C ALA A 101 -18.70 27.52 3.40
N ALA A 102 -18.65 28.22 4.54
CA ALA A 102 -18.13 29.58 4.58
C ALA A 102 -16.65 29.61 4.17
N PRO A 103 -16.15 30.69 3.54
CA PRO A 103 -14.78 30.77 3.05
C PRO A 103 -13.72 30.53 4.14
N ASP A 104 -13.93 31.06 5.34
CA ASP A 104 -13.00 30.90 6.47
C ASP A 104 -12.98 29.45 7.00
N ASP A 105 -14.14 28.77 6.99
CA ASP A 105 -14.25 27.36 7.37
C ASP A 105 -13.61 26.45 6.32
N LEU A 106 -13.72 26.80 5.04
CA LEU A 106 -13.08 26.09 3.93
C LEU A 106 -11.55 26.17 4.02
N GLU A 107 -11.00 27.34 4.37
CA GLU A 107 -9.56 27.54 4.50
C GLU A 107 -8.98 26.72 5.65
N LEU A 108 -9.63 26.72 6.82
CA LEU A 108 -9.26 25.87 7.96
C LEU A 108 -9.31 24.37 7.63
N ARG A 109 -10.36 23.94 6.90
CA ARG A 109 -10.48 22.54 6.45
C ARG A 109 -9.39 22.15 5.45
N ARG A 110 -9.00 23.07 4.55
CA ARG A 110 -7.91 22.83 3.60
C ARG A 110 -6.55 22.73 4.27
N GLU A 111 -6.28 23.55 5.29
CA GLU A 111 -5.05 23.43 6.09
C GLU A 111 -5.01 22.08 6.82
N ALA A 112 -6.09 21.70 7.50
CA ALA A 112 -6.18 20.41 8.16
C ALA A 112 -5.97 19.24 7.18
N LEU A 113 -6.57 19.33 5.99
CA LEU A 113 -6.40 18.33 4.94
C LEU A 113 -4.96 18.24 4.43
N ASN A 114 -4.27 19.37 4.24
CA ASN A 114 -2.87 19.37 3.81
C ASN A 114 -1.94 18.75 4.86
N ASP A 115 -2.16 19.06 6.14
CA ASP A 115 -1.40 18.45 7.23
C ASP A 115 -1.61 16.93 7.28
N GLU A 116 -2.84 16.48 7.02
CA GLU A 116 -3.20 15.07 6.99
C GLU A 116 -2.61 14.34 5.78
N LEU A 117 -2.72 14.91 4.57
CA LEU A 117 -2.09 14.39 3.35
C LEU A 117 -0.57 14.25 3.50
N GLY A 118 0.05 15.16 4.26
CA GLY A 118 1.48 15.07 4.60
C GLY A 118 1.82 13.83 5.42
N ARG A 119 0.97 13.43 6.37
CA ARG A 119 1.15 12.22 7.19
C ARG A 119 0.84 10.95 6.39
N VAL A 120 -0.27 10.97 5.67
CA VAL A 120 -0.77 9.86 4.86
C VAL A 120 0.21 9.49 3.74
N THR A 121 1.03 10.42 3.27
CA THR A 121 2.07 10.10 2.27
C THR A 121 3.06 9.04 2.77
N ASP A 122 3.44 9.08 4.05
CA ASP A 122 4.34 8.09 4.64
C ASP A 122 3.63 6.73 4.83
N ASP A 123 2.34 6.75 5.18
CA ASP A 123 1.51 5.55 5.31
C ASP A 123 1.28 4.87 3.95
N VAL A 124 0.94 5.65 2.91
CA VAL A 124 0.83 5.16 1.52
C VAL A 124 2.14 4.54 1.07
N ALA A 125 3.29 5.15 1.39
CA ALA A 125 4.60 4.60 1.03
C ALA A 125 4.87 3.25 1.74
N THR A 126 4.46 3.13 3.00
CA THR A 126 4.58 1.91 3.79
C THR A 126 3.69 0.79 3.21
N VAL A 127 2.42 1.09 2.95
CA VAL A 127 1.48 0.15 2.31
C VAL A 127 2.00 -0.25 0.93
N SER A 128 2.49 0.70 0.12
CA SER A 128 3.03 0.43 -1.22
C SER A 128 4.24 -0.50 -1.18
N SER A 129 5.17 -0.27 -0.24
CA SER A 129 6.35 -1.12 -0.07
C SER A 129 5.97 -2.54 0.37
N TRP A 130 4.98 -2.66 1.25
CA TRP A 130 4.46 -3.96 1.67
C TRP A 130 3.77 -4.66 0.51
N ALA A 131 2.89 -3.96 -0.23
CA ALA A 131 2.17 -4.52 -1.38
C ALA A 131 3.12 -4.96 -2.50
N GLU A 132 4.21 -4.23 -2.75
CA GLU A 132 5.21 -4.62 -3.74
C GLU A 132 5.96 -5.89 -3.31
N THR A 133 6.19 -6.06 -2.00
CA THR A 133 6.92 -7.20 -1.44
C THR A 133 6.04 -8.46 -1.34
N GLU A 134 4.82 -8.32 -0.81
CA GLU A 134 3.94 -9.43 -0.45
C GLU A 134 2.90 -9.75 -1.53
N CYS A 135 2.44 -8.74 -2.28
CA CYS A 135 1.46 -8.92 -3.35
C CYS A 135 2.10 -8.88 -4.75
N GLY A 136 3.29 -8.30 -4.90
CA GLY A 136 3.88 -8.04 -6.22
C GLY A 136 3.18 -6.90 -6.98
N VAL A 137 2.41 -6.07 -6.28
CA VAL A 137 1.60 -4.97 -6.83
C VAL A 137 2.26 -3.65 -6.46
N ARG A 138 2.37 -2.73 -7.41
CA ARG A 138 2.78 -1.35 -7.12
C ARG A 138 1.54 -0.46 -7.14
N LEU A 139 1.29 0.19 -6.01
CA LEU A 139 0.29 1.25 -5.90
C LEU A 139 0.86 2.48 -6.61
N THR A 140 0.16 2.99 -7.62
CA THR A 140 0.59 4.15 -8.43
C THR A 140 -0.44 5.24 -8.40
#